data_AF-A0A0D6MDB2-F1
#
_entry.id   AF-A0A0D6MDB2-F1
#
_cell.length_a   1.000
_cell.length_b   1.000
_cell.length_c   1.000
_cell.angle_alpha   90.00
_cell.angle_beta   90.00
_cell.angle_gamma   90.00
#
_symmetry.space_group_name_H-M   'P 1'
#
loop_
_entity.id
_entity.type
_entity.pdbx_description
1 polymer ?
#
loop_
_entity_poly.entity_id
_entity_poly.type
_entity_poly.pdbx_seq_one_letter_code
_entity_poly.pdbx_strand_id
1 'polypeptide(L)'
;MRLILLTLLLAVCVSAGFFGDLGDKVKKIFGGEESVKDKLTSGLKKIFTSPSFMKIREKLSKLKNKIKKTLELSPKMLESLKQRLAKLRPITHVQVNEMGDSIDEVNEKSEVSDFLYQGDIVLTEELAEDIEEDVNEEVGEGNRTKRQAFKDRRYPATLWADGVNYYFDYNASPQVQSVFRKGVKEWEKYTCINFKEDRMATDKLRIFAEKGCWSYVGRRGGKQDLSLGRGCESVATAAHELGHALGFFHTMSRHDRDNFITVNSANIKPDWLDQFTKQTPLTNENYGITYDYGSIMHYGGRSASYNRKAYTMVPFDTKYQETLGSPFVSFYELLMLNKHYNCLDKCEKDPRRARCEMDGFPNPRNCSQCICPGGYGGATCNKRPDGCGQVLNATKDYQDLRSTIGHPDMQEQEDFEICNYWIESPPGTQIEVRIDKISGSWTVDGCRYFGVEIKTQKDQKATGYRFCAKEDVDVTLLSQTNRVPIITFSREAQTDIVIQYRYVTDGKPGPKPTTTTTPRPSLPPGYRCEDNLTCTKFICSSSALTVDMKMKMCPKMCGYC
;
A
#
# COMPACT_ATOMS: atom_id res chain seq x y z
N MET A 1 -47.38 -36.61 -14.16
CA MET A 1 -45.91 -36.56 -14.35
C MET A 1 -45.48 -35.13 -14.08
N ARG A 2 -45.35 -34.70 -12.82
CA ARG A 2 -44.19 -34.82 -11.91
C ARG A 2 -42.90 -34.15 -12.43
N LEU A 3 -42.59 -33.02 -11.77
CA LEU A 3 -41.31 -32.30 -11.56
C LEU A 3 -40.66 -31.69 -12.83
N ILE A 4 -40.38 -30.39 -13.01
CA ILE A 4 -40.09 -29.21 -12.17
C ILE A 4 -39.20 -29.48 -10.94
N LEU A 5 -38.07 -28.76 -10.89
CA LEU A 5 -37.06 -28.63 -9.81
C LEU A 5 -36.10 -29.81 -9.65
N LEU A 6 -34.86 -29.66 -10.17
CA LEU A 6 -33.57 -30.06 -9.54
C LEU A 6 -32.44 -30.17 -10.60
N THR A 7 -31.98 -29.06 -11.17
CA THR A 7 -30.64 -28.98 -11.80
C THR A 7 -30.00 -27.58 -11.65
N LEU A 8 -30.25 -26.97 -10.48
CA LEU A 8 -29.47 -25.85 -9.95
C LEU A 8 -29.21 -26.19 -8.49
N LEU A 9 -27.92 -26.10 -8.10
CA LEU A 9 -27.31 -26.24 -6.77
C LEU A 9 -26.61 -27.57 -6.43
N LEU A 10 -25.32 -27.40 -6.10
CA LEU A 10 -24.48 -28.20 -5.20
C LEU A 10 -24.07 -29.59 -5.73
N ALA A 11 -22.86 -30.12 -5.61
CA ALA A 11 -21.55 -29.70 -5.12
C ALA A 11 -20.63 -30.94 -5.36
N VAL A 12 -19.32 -30.72 -5.46
CA VAL A 12 -18.28 -31.60 -4.85
C VAL A 12 -17.88 -32.92 -5.58
N CYS A 13 -16.57 -32.97 -5.90
CA CYS A 13 -15.68 -34.14 -6.05
C CYS A 13 -15.88 -35.04 -7.31
N VAL A 14 -14.87 -35.63 -7.96
CA VAL A 14 -13.42 -35.77 -7.75
C VAL A 14 -12.83 -36.30 -9.07
N SER A 15 -11.54 -36.05 -9.30
CA SER A 15 -10.64 -36.74 -10.24
C SER A 15 -10.95 -36.71 -11.75
N ALA A 16 -10.10 -36.01 -12.50
CA ALA A 16 -9.08 -36.62 -13.37
C ALA A 16 -8.71 -35.67 -14.52
N GLY A 17 -7.41 -35.46 -14.74
CA GLY A 17 -6.91 -35.00 -16.04
C GLY A 17 -6.48 -33.53 -16.14
N PHE A 18 -5.54 -33.06 -15.31
CA PHE A 18 -4.76 -31.85 -15.63
C PHE A 18 -3.30 -31.91 -15.19
N PHE A 19 -2.70 -33.11 -15.17
CA PHE A 19 -1.30 -33.32 -14.76
C PHE A 19 -0.33 -33.69 -15.90
N GLY A 20 -0.80 -33.72 -17.16
CA GLY A 20 0.08 -33.98 -18.31
C GLY A 20 0.94 -32.78 -18.72
N ASP A 21 0.37 -31.56 -18.71
CA ASP A 21 1.04 -30.34 -19.21
C ASP A 21 1.98 -29.67 -18.17
N LEU A 22 1.94 -30.13 -16.92
CA LEU A 22 2.80 -29.60 -15.85
C LEU A 22 4.20 -30.23 -15.88
N GLY A 23 4.31 -31.50 -16.29
CA GLY A 23 5.60 -32.22 -16.38
C GLY A 23 6.54 -31.65 -17.44
N ASP A 24 5.99 -31.23 -18.59
CA ASP A 24 6.78 -30.69 -19.71
C ASP A 24 7.21 -29.23 -19.48
N LYS A 25 6.43 -28.44 -18.73
CA LYS A 25 6.85 -27.11 -18.26
C LYS A 25 7.90 -27.17 -17.16
N VAL A 26 7.85 -28.18 -16.29
CA VAL A 26 8.87 -28.44 -15.26
C VAL A 26 10.18 -28.87 -15.90
N LYS A 27 10.19 -29.76 -16.91
CA LYS A 27 11.44 -30.14 -17.60
C LYS A 27 12.14 -28.99 -18.32
N LYS A 28 11.41 -28.00 -18.83
CA LYS A 28 11.99 -26.81 -19.50
C LYS A 28 12.66 -25.81 -18.54
N ILE A 29 12.32 -25.85 -17.25
CA ILE A 29 12.86 -24.93 -16.23
C ILE A 29 14.00 -25.57 -15.43
N PHE A 30 13.94 -26.89 -15.21
CA PHE A 30 14.95 -27.63 -14.43
C PHE A 30 16.04 -28.29 -15.28
N GLY A 31 15.92 -28.27 -16.61
CA GLY A 31 16.93 -28.77 -17.55
C GLY A 31 17.70 -27.63 -18.22
N GLY A 32 18.67 -27.04 -17.53
CA GLY A 32 19.66 -26.15 -18.15
C GLY A 32 20.18 -25.06 -17.24
N GLU A 33 21.28 -25.35 -16.52
CA GLU A 33 22.13 -24.32 -15.88
C GLU A 33 22.61 -23.23 -16.87
N GLU A 34 22.53 -23.48 -18.18
CA GLU A 34 22.90 -22.55 -19.24
C GLU A 34 21.81 -21.52 -19.58
N SER A 35 20.51 -21.83 -19.51
CA SER A 35 19.46 -20.91 -20.01
C SER A 35 19.10 -19.76 -19.05
N VAL A 36 19.31 -19.95 -17.74
CA VAL A 36 19.03 -18.95 -16.70
C VAL A 36 20.14 -17.89 -16.63
N LYS A 37 21.38 -18.27 -16.95
CA LYS A 37 22.56 -17.39 -16.92
C LYS A 37 22.54 -16.31 -18.01
N ASP A 38 21.74 -16.49 -19.06
CA ASP A 38 21.65 -15.57 -20.21
C ASP A 38 20.52 -14.53 -20.06
N LYS A 39 19.56 -14.76 -19.15
CA LYS A 39 18.46 -13.84 -18.85
C LYS A 39 18.78 -12.80 -17.76
N LEU A 40 19.82 -13.05 -16.96
CA LEU A 40 20.24 -12.18 -15.86
C LEU A 40 21.27 -11.15 -16.34
N THR A 41 21.05 -9.89 -16.00
CA THR A 41 22.03 -8.81 -16.16
C THR A 41 23.28 -9.07 -15.33
N SER A 42 24.40 -8.43 -15.65
CA SER A 42 25.70 -8.75 -15.04
C SER A 42 25.72 -8.58 -13.51
N GLY A 43 24.96 -7.63 -12.95
CA GLY A 43 24.83 -7.42 -11.51
C GLY A 43 24.08 -8.54 -10.81
N LEU A 44 22.86 -8.85 -11.27
CA LEU A 44 22.06 -9.94 -10.73
C LEU A 44 22.68 -11.31 -10.96
N LYS A 45 23.33 -11.52 -12.10
CA LYS A 45 24.09 -12.75 -12.38
C LYS A 45 25.14 -12.96 -11.29
N LYS A 46 25.91 -11.93 -10.92
CA LYS A 46 26.92 -12.06 -9.86
C LYS A 46 26.33 -12.43 -8.49
N ILE A 47 25.17 -11.87 -8.14
CA ILE A 47 24.48 -12.16 -6.87
C ILE A 47 23.89 -13.57 -6.90
N PHE A 48 23.09 -13.88 -7.94
CA PHE A 48 22.27 -15.08 -8.03
C PHE A 48 22.99 -16.31 -8.59
N THR A 49 24.21 -16.17 -9.13
CA THR A 49 25.09 -17.31 -9.42
C THR A 49 26.14 -17.52 -8.34
N SER A 50 26.08 -16.80 -7.22
CA SER A 50 27.02 -17.01 -6.12
C SER A 50 26.72 -18.34 -5.40
N PRO A 51 27.75 -19.06 -4.89
CA PRO A 51 27.53 -20.27 -4.10
C PRO A 51 26.63 -20.03 -2.89
N SER A 52 26.75 -18.83 -2.31
CA SER A 52 25.94 -18.34 -1.19
C SER A 52 24.46 -18.34 -1.53
N PHE A 53 24.09 -17.73 -2.65
CA PHE A 53 22.71 -17.67 -3.10
C PHE A 53 22.12 -19.05 -3.44
N MET A 54 22.91 -19.94 -4.06
CA MET A 54 22.43 -21.29 -4.37
C MET A 54 22.05 -22.08 -3.11
N LYS A 55 22.82 -21.93 -2.02
CA LYS A 55 22.46 -22.50 -0.71
C LYS A 55 21.16 -21.92 -0.16
N ILE A 56 20.97 -20.60 -0.27
CA ILE A 56 19.74 -19.92 0.17
C ILE A 56 18.54 -20.50 -0.59
N ARG A 57 18.63 -20.61 -1.92
CA ARG A 57 17.56 -21.16 -2.75
C ARG A 57 17.24 -22.62 -2.40
N GLU A 58 18.26 -23.43 -2.16
CA GLU A 58 18.09 -24.82 -1.72
C GLU A 58 17.36 -24.89 -0.37
N LYS A 59 17.71 -24.03 0.59
CA LYS A 59 17.03 -23.91 1.89
C LYS A 59 15.56 -23.54 1.72
N LEU A 60 15.26 -22.46 1.00
CA LEU A 60 13.87 -22.03 0.75
C LEU A 60 13.05 -23.12 0.05
N SER A 61 13.65 -23.84 -0.91
CA SER A 61 13.00 -24.97 -1.58
C SER A 61 12.60 -26.09 -0.61
N LYS A 62 13.46 -26.43 0.35
CA LYS A 62 13.17 -27.43 1.40
C LYS A 62 12.05 -26.99 2.34
N LEU A 63 11.83 -25.69 2.50
CA LEU A 63 10.77 -25.12 3.35
C LEU A 63 9.39 -25.08 2.70
N LYS A 64 9.28 -25.24 1.37
CA LYS A 64 8.03 -25.03 0.61
C LYS A 64 6.82 -25.76 1.21
N ASN A 65 6.97 -27.03 1.60
CA ASN A 65 5.88 -27.80 2.20
C ASN A 65 5.51 -27.32 3.61
N LYS A 66 6.51 -26.89 4.40
CA LYS A 66 6.30 -26.33 5.74
C LYS A 66 5.58 -25.00 5.66
N ILE A 67 6.03 -24.11 4.77
CA ILE A 67 5.38 -22.82 4.48
C ILE A 67 3.94 -23.06 4.07
N LYS A 68 3.68 -23.98 3.13
CA LYS A 68 2.31 -24.33 2.73
C LYS A 68 1.43 -24.69 3.93
N LYS A 69 1.94 -25.52 4.85
CA LYS A 69 1.24 -25.90 6.10
C LYS A 69 0.95 -24.69 7.00
N THR A 70 1.88 -23.74 7.12
CA THR A 70 1.65 -22.49 7.90
C THR A 70 0.55 -21.59 7.33
N LEU A 71 0.22 -21.74 6.03
CA LEU A 71 -0.80 -20.96 5.34
C LEU A 71 -2.15 -21.68 5.21
N GLU A 72 -2.28 -22.87 5.81
CA GLU A 72 -3.54 -23.62 5.79
C GLU A 72 -4.57 -22.98 6.74
N LEU A 73 -5.74 -22.68 6.19
CA LEU A 73 -6.84 -22.11 6.95
C LEU A 73 -7.68 -23.23 7.58
N SER A 74 -8.00 -23.11 8.87
CA SER A 74 -8.99 -23.98 9.50
C SER A 74 -10.38 -23.80 8.84
N PRO A 75 -11.28 -24.79 8.91
CA PRO A 75 -12.63 -24.67 8.35
C PRO A 75 -13.39 -23.42 8.84
N LYS A 76 -13.21 -23.04 10.11
CA LYS A 76 -13.80 -21.83 10.69
C LYS A 76 -13.22 -20.55 10.08
N MET A 77 -11.91 -20.51 9.87
CA MET A 77 -11.24 -19.37 9.22
C MET A 77 -11.68 -19.23 7.75
N LEU A 78 -11.82 -20.35 7.04
CA LEU A 78 -12.29 -20.37 5.66
C LEU A 78 -13.72 -19.84 5.54
N GLU A 79 -14.62 -20.24 6.44
CA GLU A 79 -16.00 -19.72 6.47
C GLU A 79 -16.03 -18.22 6.79
N SER A 80 -15.24 -17.79 7.79
CA SER A 80 -15.09 -16.37 8.13
C SER A 80 -14.54 -15.54 6.95
N LEU A 81 -13.58 -16.09 6.21
CA LEU A 81 -13.03 -15.47 4.99
C LEU A 81 -14.10 -15.36 3.89
N LYS A 82 -14.87 -16.41 3.62
CA LYS A 82 -15.97 -16.38 2.63
C LYS A 82 -16.98 -15.28 2.95
N GLN A 83 -17.35 -15.13 4.22
CA GLN A 83 -18.27 -14.08 4.66
C GLN A 83 -17.71 -12.67 4.43
N ARG A 84 -16.40 -12.46 4.64
CA ARG A 84 -15.74 -11.17 4.34
C ARG A 84 -15.63 -10.91 2.85
N LEU A 85 -15.23 -11.90 2.06
CA LEU A 85 -15.17 -11.80 0.60
C LEU A 85 -16.53 -11.42 0.01
N ALA A 86 -17.64 -11.98 0.53
CA ALA A 86 -18.99 -11.63 0.10
C ALA A 86 -19.41 -10.19 0.42
N LYS A 87 -18.74 -9.52 1.38
CA LYS A 87 -18.97 -8.11 1.72
C LYS A 87 -18.13 -7.14 0.91
N LEU A 88 -17.08 -7.62 0.25
CA LEU A 88 -16.22 -6.77 -0.56
C LEU A 88 -16.97 -6.30 -1.80
N ARG A 89 -16.87 -5.01 -2.08
CA ARG A 89 -17.38 -4.43 -3.31
C ARG A 89 -16.50 -4.91 -4.48
N PRO A 90 -17.09 -5.30 -5.61
CA PRO A 90 -16.32 -5.56 -6.81
C PRO A 90 -15.79 -4.23 -7.33
N ILE A 91 -14.48 -4.02 -7.22
CA ILE A 91 -13.79 -2.83 -7.73
C ILE A 91 -13.06 -3.22 -9.02
N THR A 92 -13.22 -2.40 -10.07
CA THR A 92 -12.51 -2.58 -11.33
C THR A 92 -11.14 -1.93 -11.26
N HIS A 93 -10.08 -2.73 -11.24
CA HIS A 93 -8.70 -2.24 -11.26
C HIS A 93 -8.23 -2.05 -12.71
N VAL A 94 -7.41 -1.03 -12.92
CA VAL A 94 -6.73 -0.78 -14.19
C VAL A 94 -5.26 -1.15 -14.09
N GLN A 95 -4.60 -1.31 -15.23
CA GLN A 95 -3.14 -1.32 -15.30
C GLN A 95 -2.72 0.04 -15.86
N VAL A 96 -1.96 0.82 -15.11
CA VAL A 96 -1.47 2.15 -15.54
C VAL A 96 -0.10 2.01 -16.19
N ASN A 97 0.82 1.31 -15.52
CA ASN A 97 2.19 1.16 -15.97
C ASN A 97 2.45 -0.18 -16.69
N GLU A 98 3.17 -0.14 -17.82
CA GLU A 98 3.52 -1.34 -18.60
C GLU A 98 4.31 -2.35 -17.75
N MET A 99 5.25 -1.85 -16.94
CA MET A 99 6.07 -2.69 -16.05
C MET A 99 5.31 -3.16 -14.80
N GLY A 100 4.15 -2.60 -14.46
CA GLY A 100 3.41 -2.92 -13.25
C GLY A 100 3.15 -1.71 -12.37
N ASP A 101 2.08 -1.77 -11.56
CA ASP A 101 1.68 -0.67 -10.67
C ASP A 101 2.15 -0.86 -9.22
N SER A 102 2.66 -2.05 -8.90
CA SER A 102 3.28 -2.43 -7.63
C SER A 102 4.69 -2.98 -7.84
N ILE A 103 5.48 -3.04 -6.77
CA ILE A 103 6.83 -3.64 -6.79
C ILE A 103 6.75 -5.12 -7.18
N ASP A 104 5.76 -5.86 -6.68
CA ASP A 104 5.61 -7.30 -6.99
C ASP A 104 5.34 -7.53 -8.48
N GLU A 105 4.54 -6.68 -9.13
CA GLU A 105 4.31 -6.75 -10.57
C GLU A 105 5.56 -6.38 -11.39
N VAL A 106 6.30 -5.34 -10.97
CA VAL A 106 7.54 -4.90 -11.62
C VAL A 106 8.60 -5.99 -11.57
N ASN A 107 8.76 -6.63 -10.41
CA ASN A 107 9.73 -7.71 -10.21
C ASN A 107 9.34 -8.99 -10.92
N GLU A 108 8.04 -9.27 -11.04
CA GLU A 108 7.52 -10.34 -11.88
C GLU A 108 7.88 -10.13 -13.35
N LYS A 109 7.51 -8.97 -13.92
CA LYS A 109 7.72 -8.66 -15.34
C LYS A 109 9.20 -8.51 -15.67
N SER A 110 10.02 -8.15 -14.68
CA SER A 110 11.48 -8.11 -14.79
C SER A 110 12.14 -9.49 -14.69
N GLU A 111 11.38 -10.56 -14.44
CA GLU A 111 11.87 -11.94 -14.24
C GLU A 111 12.86 -12.07 -13.06
N VAL A 112 12.69 -11.27 -12.00
CA VAL A 112 13.56 -11.29 -10.81
C VAL A 112 12.87 -11.81 -9.54
N SER A 113 11.54 -11.84 -9.52
CA SER A 113 10.73 -12.25 -8.35
C SER A 113 11.13 -13.63 -7.79
N ASP A 114 11.43 -14.61 -8.64
CA ASP A 114 11.83 -15.97 -8.22
C ASP A 114 13.21 -16.05 -7.54
N PHE A 115 13.95 -14.94 -7.51
CA PHE A 115 15.26 -14.84 -6.85
C PHE A 115 15.23 -13.96 -5.60
N LEU A 116 14.09 -13.34 -5.32
CA LEU A 116 13.92 -12.37 -4.24
C LEU A 116 12.97 -12.98 -3.19
N TYR A 117 13.37 -12.91 -1.93
CA TYR A 117 12.50 -13.30 -0.84
C TYR A 117 11.40 -12.25 -0.68
N GLN A 118 10.14 -12.69 -0.54
CA GLN A 118 9.00 -11.77 -0.51
C GLN A 118 9.09 -10.73 -1.63
N GLY A 119 9.38 -11.17 -2.85
CA GLY A 119 9.27 -10.35 -4.05
C GLY A 119 10.37 -9.32 -4.28
N ASP A 120 10.97 -8.70 -3.26
CA ASP A 120 11.90 -7.56 -3.37
C ASP A 120 13.04 -7.55 -2.32
N ILE A 121 13.18 -8.59 -1.50
CA ILE A 121 14.28 -8.68 -0.52
C ILE A 121 15.37 -9.61 -1.03
N VAL A 122 16.61 -9.09 -1.09
CA VAL A 122 17.79 -9.94 -1.28
C VAL A 122 18.24 -10.52 0.06
N LEU A 123 18.17 -11.84 0.19
CA LEU A 123 18.60 -12.53 1.40
C LEU A 123 20.12 -12.67 1.51
N THR A 124 20.58 -12.67 2.76
CA THR A 124 21.90 -13.15 3.15
C THR A 124 21.81 -14.60 3.61
N GLU A 125 22.93 -15.34 3.68
CA GLU A 125 22.93 -16.70 4.23
C GLU A 125 22.39 -16.69 5.67
N GLU A 126 22.82 -15.73 6.48
CA GLU A 126 22.42 -15.61 7.87
C GLU A 126 20.93 -15.31 8.02
N LEU A 127 20.36 -14.46 7.17
CA LEU A 127 18.93 -14.18 7.21
C LEU A 127 18.09 -15.36 6.70
N ALA A 128 18.60 -16.13 5.73
CA ALA A 128 17.94 -17.35 5.28
C ALA A 128 17.91 -18.44 6.38
N GLU A 129 18.92 -18.49 7.25
CA GLU A 129 18.90 -19.33 8.46
C GLU A 129 17.82 -18.88 9.44
N ASP A 130 17.74 -17.58 9.72
CA ASP A 130 16.72 -17.04 10.63
C ASP A 130 15.29 -17.38 10.12
N ILE A 131 15.05 -17.28 8.81
CA ILE A 131 13.77 -17.66 8.17
C ILE A 131 13.49 -19.16 8.29
N GLU A 132 14.52 -20.00 8.12
CA GLU A 132 14.39 -21.45 8.28
C GLU A 132 13.99 -21.82 9.71
N GLU A 133 14.63 -21.19 10.71
CA GLU A 133 14.29 -21.36 12.12
C GLU A 133 12.85 -20.92 12.40
N ASP A 134 12.43 -19.77 11.90
CA ASP A 134 11.09 -19.22 12.05
C ASP A 134 10.00 -20.16 11.49
N VAL A 135 10.19 -20.65 10.26
CA VAL A 135 9.25 -21.59 9.64
C VAL A 135 9.16 -22.90 10.43
N ASN A 136 10.30 -23.41 10.91
CA ASN A 136 10.34 -24.63 11.70
C ASN A 136 9.64 -24.47 13.06
N GLU A 137 9.76 -23.31 13.71
CA GLU A 137 9.04 -23.00 14.94
C GLU A 137 7.52 -22.94 14.71
N GLU A 138 7.07 -22.25 13.66
CA GLU A 138 5.64 -22.12 13.33
C GLU A 138 4.96 -23.48 13.04
N VAL A 139 5.67 -24.43 12.42
CA VAL A 139 5.12 -25.78 12.20
C VAL A 139 5.29 -26.75 13.39
N GLY A 140 5.91 -26.29 14.48
CA GLY A 140 6.14 -27.08 15.69
C GLY A 140 7.29 -28.10 15.60
N GLU A 141 8.23 -27.91 14.66
CA GLU A 141 9.40 -28.76 14.45
C GLU A 141 10.71 -28.13 14.96
N GLY A 142 10.66 -26.95 15.58
CA GLY A 142 11.80 -26.29 16.20
C GLY A 142 12.19 -26.89 17.55
N ASN A 143 13.50 -27.00 17.81
CA ASN A 143 14.00 -27.20 19.17
C ASN A 143 13.63 -25.97 20.00
N ARG A 144 12.84 -26.18 21.06
CA ARG A 144 12.23 -25.13 21.89
C ARG A 144 13.26 -24.36 22.72
N THR A 145 14.15 -23.60 22.09
CA THR A 145 14.96 -22.59 22.78
C THR A 145 14.16 -21.31 22.87
N LYS A 146 13.43 -21.14 23.97
CA LYS A 146 12.91 -19.84 24.38
C LYS A 146 14.10 -18.90 24.58
N ARG A 147 14.42 -18.09 23.59
CA ARG A 147 15.33 -16.95 23.77
C ARG A 147 14.47 -15.75 24.10
N GLN A 148 14.77 -15.09 25.22
CA GLN A 148 14.24 -13.75 25.49
C GLN A 148 15.17 -12.75 24.80
N ALA A 149 14.84 -12.32 23.59
CA ALA A 149 15.26 -11.04 23.02
C ALA A 149 14.44 -10.78 21.75
N PHE A 150 13.81 -9.60 21.69
CA PHE A 150 13.26 -9.02 20.48
C PHE A 150 14.30 -8.02 19.94
N LYS A 151 14.40 -7.93 18.61
CA LYS A 151 15.58 -7.56 17.81
C LYS A 151 16.39 -8.83 17.50
N ASP A 152 16.68 -9.03 16.22
CA ASP A 152 17.39 -10.24 15.77
C ASP A 152 18.73 -10.41 16.50
N ARG A 153 19.33 -11.59 16.38
CA ARG A 153 20.60 -11.91 17.03
C ARG A 153 21.76 -10.96 16.68
N ARG A 154 21.62 -10.10 15.66
CA ARG A 154 22.66 -9.19 15.15
C ARG A 154 22.45 -7.75 15.58
N TYR A 155 21.28 -7.38 16.08
CA TYR A 155 21.04 -6.03 16.58
C TYR A 155 21.96 -5.71 17.78
N PRO A 156 22.50 -4.47 17.89
CA PRO A 156 22.30 -3.30 17.03
C PRO A 156 23.27 -3.21 15.84
N ALA A 157 24.08 -4.23 15.56
CA ALA A 157 25.10 -4.16 14.50
C ALA A 157 24.49 -3.98 13.10
N THR A 158 23.23 -4.34 12.90
CA THR A 158 22.49 -4.14 11.64
C THR A 158 21.93 -2.73 11.46
N LEU A 159 22.13 -1.83 12.43
CA LEU A 159 21.74 -0.42 12.30
C LEU A 159 22.80 0.39 11.52
N TRP A 160 22.32 1.41 10.82
CA TRP A 160 23.15 2.50 10.29
C TRP A 160 23.48 3.51 11.39
N ALA A 161 24.39 3.15 12.30
CA ALA A 161 24.68 3.90 13.52
C ALA A 161 25.08 5.38 13.28
N ASP A 162 25.89 5.63 12.24
CA ASP A 162 26.38 6.98 11.89
C ASP A 162 25.55 7.66 10.79
N GLY A 163 24.38 7.11 10.48
CA GLY A 163 23.58 7.48 9.32
C GLY A 163 23.92 6.63 8.08
N VAL A 164 23.17 6.87 7.01
CA VAL A 164 23.25 6.10 5.77
C VAL A 164 24.09 6.89 4.76
N ASN A 165 25.26 6.36 4.40
CA ASN A 165 25.97 6.87 3.23
C ASN A 165 25.40 6.22 1.96
N TYR A 166 25.32 6.96 0.86
CA TYR A 166 24.91 6.42 -0.43
C TYR A 166 25.67 7.07 -1.58
N TYR A 167 25.59 6.49 -2.78
CA TYR A 167 26.00 7.14 -4.01
C TYR A 167 25.21 6.59 -5.21
N PHE A 168 25.10 7.40 -6.26
CA PHE A 168 24.48 6.98 -7.52
C PHE A 168 25.49 6.35 -8.47
N ASP A 169 25.16 5.20 -9.01
CA ASP A 169 25.96 4.61 -10.08
C ASP A 169 25.66 5.25 -11.44
N TYR A 170 26.51 5.00 -12.43
CA TYR A 170 26.45 5.65 -13.75
C TYR A 170 25.14 5.41 -14.50
N ASN A 171 24.43 4.32 -14.22
CA ASN A 171 23.15 3.98 -14.84
C ASN A 171 21.92 4.45 -14.06
N ALA A 172 22.10 5.14 -12.91
CA ALA A 172 20.99 5.77 -12.20
C ALA A 172 20.55 7.04 -12.95
N SER A 173 19.42 6.95 -13.65
CA SER A 173 18.85 8.06 -14.43
C SER A 173 18.53 9.28 -13.55
N PRO A 174 18.43 10.50 -14.11
CA PRO A 174 18.02 11.67 -13.35
C PRO A 174 16.70 11.48 -12.58
N GLN A 175 15.75 10.75 -13.16
CA GLN A 175 14.48 10.38 -12.52
C GLN A 175 14.72 9.52 -11.28
N VAL A 176 15.52 8.44 -11.39
CA VAL A 176 15.88 7.57 -10.26
C VAL A 176 16.56 8.38 -9.15
N GLN A 177 17.47 9.29 -9.51
CA GLN A 177 18.12 10.14 -8.52
C GLN A 177 17.15 11.11 -7.85
N SER A 178 16.18 11.65 -8.59
CA SER A 178 15.13 12.54 -8.06
C SER A 178 14.27 11.79 -7.02
N VAL A 179 13.66 10.67 -7.42
CA VAL A 179 12.76 9.92 -6.55
C VAL A 179 13.47 9.31 -5.35
N PHE A 180 14.73 8.89 -5.51
CA PHE A 180 15.54 8.42 -4.37
C PHE A 180 15.78 9.53 -3.36
N ARG A 181 16.21 10.73 -3.79
CA ARG A 181 16.41 11.87 -2.88
C ARG A 181 15.11 12.30 -2.20
N LYS A 182 13.97 12.17 -2.88
CA LYS A 182 12.66 12.41 -2.27
C LYS A 182 12.29 11.33 -1.24
N GLY A 183 12.50 10.06 -1.56
CA GLY A 183 12.31 8.95 -0.62
C GLY A 183 13.20 9.06 0.62
N VAL A 184 14.45 9.52 0.46
CA VAL A 184 15.34 9.86 1.58
C VAL A 184 14.70 10.92 2.48
N LYS A 185 14.09 11.97 1.93
CA LYS A 185 13.45 13.04 2.71
C LYS A 185 12.25 12.55 3.52
N GLU A 186 11.49 11.58 3.03
CA GLU A 186 10.36 10.99 3.76
C GLU A 186 10.81 10.34 5.07
N TRP A 187 11.99 9.70 5.08
CA TRP A 187 12.57 9.12 6.29
C TRP A 187 13.37 10.13 7.11
N GLU A 188 14.21 10.92 6.46
CA GLU A 188 15.14 11.83 7.12
C GLU A 188 14.39 12.89 7.93
N LYS A 189 13.35 13.51 7.37
CA LYS A 189 12.61 14.62 8.01
C LYS A 189 12.00 14.24 9.37
N TYR A 190 11.61 12.99 9.54
CA TYR A 190 10.85 12.51 10.69
C TYR A 190 11.62 11.52 11.56
N THR A 191 12.91 11.32 11.31
CA THR A 191 13.77 10.45 12.11
C THR A 191 15.07 11.16 12.46
N CYS A 192 15.87 10.53 13.32
CA CYS A 192 17.18 11.03 13.66
C CYS A 192 18.31 10.56 12.71
N ILE A 193 17.96 9.82 11.65
CA ILE A 193 18.87 9.16 10.73
C ILE A 193 19.24 10.13 9.62
N ASN A 194 20.53 10.41 9.46
CA ASN A 194 21.04 11.28 8.41
C ASN A 194 21.37 10.47 7.15
N PHE A 195 21.18 11.07 5.99
CA PHE A 195 21.60 10.51 4.71
C PHE A 195 22.67 11.39 4.08
N LYS A 196 23.76 10.78 3.61
CA LYS A 196 24.89 11.51 3.03
C LYS A 196 25.33 10.87 1.72
N GLU A 197 25.44 11.68 0.67
CA GLU A 197 26.04 11.22 -0.58
C GLU A 197 27.57 11.15 -0.39
N ASP A 198 28.11 9.94 -0.30
CA ASP A 198 29.53 9.67 -0.05
C ASP A 198 29.96 8.34 -0.71
N ARG A 199 30.55 8.43 -1.90
CA ARG A 199 31.06 7.26 -2.65
C ARG A 199 32.25 6.59 -1.93
N MET A 200 32.98 7.32 -1.10
CA MET A 200 34.22 6.83 -0.47
C MET A 200 33.98 6.20 0.90
N ALA A 201 32.83 6.42 1.52
CA ALA A 201 32.44 5.79 2.77
C ALA A 201 32.56 4.24 2.72
N THR A 202 33.04 3.63 3.81
CA THR A 202 33.18 2.17 3.89
C THR A 202 31.84 1.47 3.75
N ASP A 203 30.89 1.84 4.61
CA ASP A 203 29.52 1.34 4.60
C ASP A 203 28.65 2.32 3.83
N LYS A 204 28.07 1.85 2.72
CA LYS A 204 27.28 2.70 1.82
C LYS A 204 26.29 1.92 0.95
N LEU A 205 25.22 2.59 0.57
CA LEU A 205 24.29 2.14 -0.46
C LEU A 205 24.81 2.56 -1.85
N ARG A 206 24.83 1.61 -2.80
CA ARG A 206 24.97 1.93 -4.24
C ARG A 206 23.57 1.92 -4.86
N ILE A 207 23.13 3.08 -5.32
CA ILE A 207 21.83 3.24 -5.97
C ILE A 207 22.04 3.14 -7.48
N PHE A 208 21.36 2.19 -8.12
CA PHE A 208 21.58 1.88 -9.53
C PHE A 208 20.30 1.32 -10.18
N ALA A 209 20.22 1.37 -11.50
CA ALA A 209 19.08 0.86 -12.26
C ALA A 209 19.36 -0.55 -12.80
N GLU A 210 18.96 -1.56 -12.05
CA GLU A 210 19.03 -2.97 -12.45
C GLU A 210 17.62 -3.52 -12.72
N LYS A 211 17.47 -4.78 -13.12
CA LYS A 211 16.14 -5.39 -13.23
C LYS A 211 15.44 -5.42 -11.86
N GLY A 212 14.21 -4.90 -11.81
CA GLY A 212 13.36 -4.86 -10.62
C GLY A 212 13.72 -3.79 -9.57
N CYS A 213 12.87 -3.71 -8.56
CA CYS A 213 13.01 -2.88 -7.36
C CYS A 213 13.33 -3.82 -6.20
N TRP A 214 14.46 -3.64 -5.53
CA TRP A 214 14.82 -4.52 -4.42
C TRP A 214 15.95 -3.93 -3.58
N SER A 215 16.05 -4.44 -2.36
CA SER A 215 17.04 -4.01 -1.37
C SER A 215 17.43 -5.16 -0.44
N TYR A 216 18.45 -4.91 0.37
CA TYR A 216 18.76 -5.77 1.53
C TYR A 216 18.05 -5.21 2.77
N VAL A 217 17.78 -6.07 3.76
CA VAL A 217 17.25 -5.62 5.05
C VAL A 217 18.38 -5.21 6.00
N GLY A 218 18.37 -3.94 6.41
CA GLY A 218 19.36 -3.37 7.35
C GLY A 218 20.76 -3.13 6.76
N ARG A 219 21.68 -2.69 7.63
CA ARG A 219 23.11 -2.49 7.31
C ARG A 219 23.85 -3.83 7.32
N ARG A 220 24.52 -4.16 6.22
CA ARG A 220 25.35 -5.37 6.08
C ARG A 220 26.84 -5.13 6.30
N GLY A 221 27.27 -3.88 6.27
CA GLY A 221 28.68 -3.51 6.20
C GLY A 221 29.22 -3.53 4.77
N GLY A 222 30.19 -2.67 4.50
CA GLY A 222 30.71 -2.43 3.17
C GLY A 222 29.67 -1.80 2.22
N LYS A 223 29.93 -1.94 0.92
CA LYS A 223 29.00 -1.51 -0.12
C LYS A 223 27.87 -2.53 -0.29
N GLN A 224 26.62 -2.11 -0.13
CA GLN A 224 25.44 -2.90 -0.48
C GLN A 224 24.61 -2.20 -1.57
N ASP A 225 24.03 -3.00 -2.46
CA ASP A 225 23.31 -2.50 -3.64
C ASP A 225 21.81 -2.35 -3.33
N LEU A 226 21.17 -1.30 -3.88
CA LEU A 226 19.72 -1.06 -3.87
C LEU A 226 19.29 -0.72 -5.30
N SER A 227 18.40 -1.53 -5.87
CA SER A 227 17.96 -1.39 -7.26
C SER A 227 16.69 -0.57 -7.36
N LEU A 228 16.72 0.43 -8.24
CA LEU A 228 15.54 1.14 -8.73
C LEU A 228 15.54 1.03 -10.26
N GLY A 229 15.09 -0.12 -10.73
CA GLY A 229 14.99 -0.46 -12.15
C GLY A 229 13.87 0.25 -12.91
N ARG A 230 13.68 -0.18 -14.16
CA ARG A 230 12.56 0.26 -15.01
C ARG A 230 11.23 -0.13 -14.34
N GLY A 231 10.37 0.85 -14.08
CA GLY A 231 9.10 0.69 -13.35
C GLY A 231 9.19 1.02 -11.86
N CYS A 232 10.39 1.31 -11.34
CA CYS A 232 10.62 1.62 -9.93
C CYS A 232 10.74 3.12 -9.66
N GLU A 233 10.61 3.96 -10.69
CA GLU A 233 10.88 5.40 -10.66
C GLU A 233 9.76 6.22 -9.97
N SER A 234 9.36 5.81 -8.76
CA SER A 234 8.41 6.54 -7.91
C SER A 234 8.99 6.80 -6.53
N VAL A 235 8.56 7.89 -5.89
CA VAL A 235 8.97 8.23 -4.51
C VAL A 235 8.54 7.13 -3.54
N ALA A 236 7.35 6.58 -3.72
CA ALA A 236 6.82 5.49 -2.90
C ALA A 236 7.71 4.24 -2.96
N THR A 237 8.11 3.81 -4.17
CA THR A 237 9.02 2.66 -4.35
C THR A 237 10.38 2.95 -3.72
N ALA A 238 10.97 4.12 -3.97
CA ALA A 238 12.27 4.46 -3.37
C ALA A 238 12.21 4.51 -1.84
N ALA A 239 11.14 5.05 -1.25
CA ALA A 239 10.94 5.07 0.18
C ALA A 239 10.74 3.66 0.76
N HIS A 240 10.05 2.76 0.05
CA HIS A 240 9.88 1.36 0.42
C HIS A 240 11.24 0.62 0.47
N GLU A 241 12.04 0.70 -0.60
CA GLU A 241 13.35 0.05 -0.67
C GLU A 241 14.34 0.61 0.36
N LEU A 242 14.23 1.90 0.66
CA LEU A 242 14.93 2.53 1.78
C LEU A 242 14.44 1.99 3.14
N GLY A 243 13.14 1.74 3.30
CA GLY A 243 12.57 1.09 4.48
C GLY A 243 13.22 -0.27 4.75
N HIS A 244 13.40 -1.09 3.70
CA HIS A 244 14.19 -2.32 3.79
C HIS A 244 15.64 -2.04 4.23
N ALA A 245 16.34 -1.14 3.55
CA ALA A 245 17.72 -0.81 3.89
C ALA A 245 17.89 -0.31 5.33
N LEU A 246 16.85 0.31 5.89
CA LEU A 246 16.80 0.80 7.27
C LEU A 246 16.45 -0.29 8.29
N GLY A 247 15.99 -1.47 7.86
CA GLY A 247 15.76 -2.63 8.71
C GLY A 247 14.32 -3.14 8.76
N PHE A 248 13.42 -2.65 7.91
CA PHE A 248 12.05 -3.16 7.86
C PHE A 248 11.89 -4.38 6.96
N PHE A 249 11.19 -5.38 7.48
CA PHE A 249 10.49 -6.37 6.66
C PHE A 249 9.10 -5.85 6.30
N HIS A 250 8.38 -6.60 5.48
CA HIS A 250 7.02 -6.27 5.14
C HIS A 250 6.05 -6.38 6.32
N THR A 251 5.05 -5.51 6.35
CA THR A 251 4.03 -5.48 7.40
C THR A 251 3.15 -6.74 7.38
N MET A 252 2.81 -7.28 6.20
CA MET A 252 2.08 -8.55 6.08
C MET A 252 2.93 -9.78 6.42
N SER A 253 4.21 -9.60 6.79
CA SER A 253 5.04 -10.67 7.31
C SER A 253 5.13 -10.68 8.84
N ARG A 254 4.54 -9.70 9.54
CA ARG A 254 4.57 -9.64 11.00
C ARG A 254 4.04 -10.93 11.64
N HIS A 255 4.64 -11.29 12.77
CA HIS A 255 4.26 -12.47 13.55
C HIS A 255 2.78 -12.43 14.02
N ASP A 256 2.21 -11.23 14.20
CA ASP A 256 0.85 -11.00 14.67
C ASP A 256 -0.16 -10.72 13.55
N ARG A 257 0.23 -10.78 12.27
CA ARG A 257 -0.61 -10.38 11.13
C ARG A 257 -1.96 -11.10 11.06
N ASP A 258 -2.01 -12.36 11.52
CA ASP A 258 -3.20 -13.21 11.38
C ASP A 258 -4.34 -12.75 12.33
N ASN A 259 -4.05 -11.77 13.21
CA ASN A 259 -5.03 -11.03 14.00
C ASN A 259 -5.68 -9.87 13.23
N PHE A 260 -5.20 -9.54 12.03
CA PHE A 260 -5.60 -8.36 11.25
C PHE A 260 -6.03 -8.71 9.83
N ILE A 261 -5.35 -9.64 9.18
CA ILE A 261 -5.64 -10.10 7.82
C ILE A 261 -5.80 -11.61 7.76
N THR A 262 -6.42 -12.09 6.69
CA THR A 262 -6.38 -13.51 6.31
C THR A 262 -5.71 -13.64 4.95
N VAL A 263 -4.65 -14.46 4.90
CA VAL A 263 -4.00 -14.86 3.66
C VAL A 263 -4.77 -16.02 3.04
N ASN A 264 -5.25 -15.84 1.81
CA ASN A 264 -5.93 -16.86 1.02
C ASN A 264 -4.95 -17.55 0.06
N SER A 265 -4.27 -18.58 0.55
CA SER A 265 -3.27 -19.33 -0.22
C SER A 265 -3.81 -19.96 -1.50
N ALA A 266 -5.11 -20.21 -1.61
CA ALA A 266 -5.75 -20.71 -2.84
C ALA A 266 -5.72 -19.68 -3.99
N ASN A 267 -5.58 -18.39 -3.67
CA ASN A 267 -5.50 -17.31 -4.67
C ASN A 267 -4.06 -16.90 -5.00
N ILE A 268 -3.05 -17.50 -4.35
CA ILE A 268 -1.64 -17.17 -4.54
C ILE A 268 -1.05 -18.06 -5.64
N LYS A 269 -0.10 -17.55 -6.42
CA LYS A 269 0.67 -18.37 -7.35
C LYS A 269 1.36 -19.52 -6.59
N PRO A 270 1.25 -20.79 -7.04
CA PRO A 270 1.76 -21.93 -6.28
C PRO A 270 3.25 -21.86 -5.90
N ASP A 271 4.06 -21.19 -6.72
CA ASP A 271 5.50 -21.05 -6.49
C ASP A 271 5.88 -19.84 -5.64
N TRP A 272 4.91 -19.01 -5.23
CA TRP A 272 5.13 -17.76 -4.48
C TRP A 272 4.52 -17.78 -3.07
N LEU A 273 4.20 -18.96 -2.54
CA LEU A 273 3.67 -19.09 -1.18
C LEU A 273 4.66 -18.59 -0.11
N ASP A 274 5.96 -18.70 -0.38
CA ASP A 274 7.05 -18.22 0.48
C ASP A 274 7.05 -16.70 0.65
N GLN A 275 6.45 -15.95 -0.28
CA GLN A 275 6.25 -14.51 -0.12
C GLN A 275 5.36 -14.14 1.08
N PHE A 276 4.59 -15.10 1.61
CA PHE A 276 3.71 -14.93 2.76
C PHE A 276 4.22 -15.63 4.02
N THR A 277 5.52 -15.96 4.06
CA THR A 277 6.16 -16.47 5.28
C THR A 277 6.09 -15.41 6.39
N LYS A 278 5.71 -15.82 7.60
CA LYS A 278 5.73 -14.94 8.79
C LYS A 278 7.14 -14.86 9.35
N GLN A 279 7.47 -13.69 9.86
CA GLN A 279 8.51 -13.52 10.87
C GLN A 279 7.99 -14.01 12.22
N THR A 280 8.89 -14.28 13.17
CA THR A 280 8.53 -14.63 14.54
C THR A 280 8.74 -13.45 15.49
N PRO A 281 8.27 -13.53 16.75
CA PRO A 281 8.64 -12.58 17.80
C PRO A 281 10.16 -12.48 18.03
N LEU A 282 10.96 -13.47 17.61
CA LEU A 282 12.43 -13.44 17.75
C LEU A 282 13.08 -12.54 16.70
N THR A 283 12.54 -12.51 15.48
CA THR A 283 13.13 -11.84 14.31
C THR A 283 12.45 -10.52 13.95
N ASN A 284 11.24 -10.26 14.47
CA ASN A 284 10.45 -9.07 14.14
C ASN A 284 9.91 -8.36 15.38
N GLU A 285 10.44 -7.16 15.71
CA GLU A 285 9.97 -6.27 16.79
C GLU A 285 8.98 -5.21 16.33
N ASN A 286 7.80 -5.23 16.95
CA ASN A 286 6.71 -4.28 16.69
C ASN A 286 6.68 -3.12 17.70
N TYR A 287 7.50 -3.16 18.76
CA TYR A 287 7.64 -2.12 19.80
C TYR A 287 6.33 -1.77 20.51
N GLY A 288 5.43 -2.74 20.65
CA GLY A 288 4.07 -2.56 21.16
C GLY A 288 3.17 -1.73 20.25
N ILE A 289 3.54 -1.52 18.99
CA ILE A 289 2.76 -0.79 17.99
C ILE A 289 1.87 -1.80 17.25
N THR A 290 0.58 -1.46 17.13
CA THR A 290 -0.40 -2.30 16.43
C THR A 290 -0.12 -2.34 14.92
N TYR A 291 -0.91 -3.13 14.19
CA TYR A 291 -0.83 -3.29 12.74
C TYR A 291 -1.37 -2.06 12.00
N ASP A 292 -0.65 -1.61 10.98
CA ASP A 292 -1.10 -0.54 10.08
C ASP A 292 -1.40 -1.12 8.69
N TYR A 293 -2.68 -1.10 8.29
CA TYR A 293 -3.09 -1.55 6.96
C TYR A 293 -2.55 -0.65 5.85
N GLY A 294 -2.30 0.63 6.16
CA GLY A 294 -1.77 1.63 5.23
C GLY A 294 -0.27 1.83 5.30
N SER A 295 0.43 0.85 5.85
CA SER A 295 1.88 0.80 5.87
C SER A 295 2.46 0.83 4.46
N ILE A 296 3.52 1.62 4.23
CA ILE A 296 4.26 1.59 2.95
C ILE A 296 4.91 0.24 2.70
N MET A 297 5.19 -0.51 3.77
CA MET A 297 5.78 -1.86 3.74
C MET A 297 4.72 -2.96 3.63
N HIS A 298 3.44 -2.63 3.40
CA HIS A 298 2.37 -3.61 3.23
C HIS A 298 2.07 -3.84 1.76
N TYR A 299 2.00 -5.10 1.34
CA TYR A 299 1.53 -5.49 0.01
C TYR A 299 0.10 -5.05 -0.31
N GLY A 300 -0.23 -4.96 -1.59
CA GLY A 300 -1.61 -4.80 -2.05
C GLY A 300 -2.45 -6.05 -1.76
N GLY A 301 -3.77 -5.89 -1.64
CA GLY A 301 -4.69 -7.01 -1.37
C GLY A 301 -4.67 -8.14 -2.43
N ARG A 302 -4.20 -7.86 -3.64
CA ARG A 302 -4.08 -8.79 -4.78
C ARG A 302 -2.64 -9.15 -5.13
N SER A 303 -1.64 -8.66 -4.38
CA SER A 303 -0.24 -9.01 -4.63
C SER A 303 -0.05 -10.54 -4.65
N ALA A 304 0.80 -11.02 -5.56
CA ALA A 304 1.05 -12.45 -5.81
C ALA A 304 -0.16 -13.29 -6.31
N SER A 305 -1.27 -12.66 -6.70
CA SER A 305 -2.46 -13.37 -7.19
C SER A 305 -2.18 -14.14 -8.48
N TYR A 306 -2.68 -15.38 -8.58
CA TYR A 306 -2.49 -16.22 -9.78
C TYR A 306 -3.12 -15.63 -11.06
N ASN A 307 -4.11 -14.75 -10.92
CA ASN A 307 -4.81 -14.10 -12.03
C ASN A 307 -4.82 -12.57 -11.95
N ARG A 308 -4.08 -11.98 -11.00
CA ARG A 308 -4.01 -10.53 -10.73
C ARG A 308 -5.36 -9.87 -10.38
N LYS A 309 -6.40 -10.66 -10.09
CA LYS A 309 -7.76 -10.17 -9.80
C LYS A 309 -8.26 -10.62 -8.43
N ALA A 310 -7.95 -11.85 -8.05
CA ALA A 310 -8.41 -12.45 -6.82
C ALA A 310 -7.60 -11.95 -5.63
N TYR A 311 -8.28 -11.55 -4.55
CA TYR A 311 -7.63 -11.12 -3.31
C TYR A 311 -6.84 -12.28 -2.67
N THR A 312 -5.55 -12.05 -2.45
CA THR A 312 -4.67 -12.95 -1.69
C THR A 312 -4.67 -12.59 -0.22
N MET A 313 -4.97 -11.34 0.13
CA MET A 313 -5.10 -10.86 1.50
C MET A 313 -6.40 -10.11 1.72
N VAL A 314 -7.11 -10.47 2.79
CA VAL A 314 -8.39 -9.85 3.16
C VAL A 314 -8.33 -9.39 4.63
N PRO A 315 -8.42 -8.07 4.90
CA PRO A 315 -8.52 -7.54 6.26
C PRO A 315 -9.76 -8.03 7.00
N PHE A 316 -9.69 -8.11 8.33
CA PHE A 316 -10.87 -8.39 9.15
C PHE A 316 -11.90 -7.27 9.09
N ASP A 317 -11.46 -6.01 9.10
CA ASP A 317 -12.29 -4.89 8.71
C ASP A 317 -12.11 -4.62 7.21
N THR A 318 -13.06 -5.12 6.42
CA THR A 318 -13.03 -5.08 4.95
C THR A 318 -13.02 -3.66 4.37
N LYS A 319 -13.27 -2.63 5.18
CA LYS A 319 -13.13 -1.22 4.75
C LYS A 319 -11.68 -0.82 4.50
N TYR A 320 -10.71 -1.58 5.01
CA TYR A 320 -9.28 -1.38 4.73
C TYR A 320 -8.79 -2.04 3.44
N GLN A 321 -9.66 -2.67 2.64
CA GLN A 321 -9.21 -3.46 1.48
C GLN A 321 -8.35 -2.66 0.50
N GLU A 322 -8.78 -1.46 0.12
CA GLU A 322 -8.03 -0.56 -0.79
C GLU A 322 -6.97 0.28 -0.05
N THR A 323 -6.81 0.09 1.26
CA THR A 323 -5.74 0.73 2.05
C THR A 323 -4.43 -0.06 1.98
N LEU A 324 -4.53 -1.38 1.75
CA LEU A 324 -3.37 -2.27 1.56
C LEU A 324 -2.61 -1.88 0.29
N GLY A 325 -1.28 -1.77 0.34
CA GLY A 325 -0.45 -1.35 -0.81
C GLY A 325 -0.18 0.16 -0.87
N SER A 326 -0.41 0.86 0.26
CA SER A 326 -0.24 2.30 0.43
C SER A 326 1.06 2.86 -0.18
N PRO A 327 1.02 4.02 -0.85
CA PRO A 327 2.22 4.69 -1.34
C PRO A 327 2.89 5.62 -0.29
N PHE A 328 2.35 5.71 0.93
CA PHE A 328 2.77 6.69 1.94
C PHE A 328 3.41 6.01 3.14
N VAL A 329 4.51 6.59 3.64
CA VAL A 329 5.11 6.21 4.93
C VAL A 329 4.12 6.56 6.04
N SER A 330 3.64 5.55 6.77
CA SER A 330 2.62 5.75 7.79
C SER A 330 3.21 6.32 9.09
N PHE A 331 2.35 6.90 9.92
CA PHE A 331 2.76 7.39 11.24
C PHE A 331 3.31 6.25 12.13
N TYR A 332 2.77 5.03 11.98
CA TYR A 332 3.28 3.87 12.72
C TYR A 332 4.64 3.39 12.22
N GLU A 333 4.93 3.46 10.92
CA GLU A 333 6.31 3.27 10.43
C GLU A 333 7.28 4.27 11.07
N LEU A 334 6.91 5.55 11.07
CA LEU A 334 7.77 6.59 11.63
C LEU A 334 8.02 6.37 13.12
N LEU A 335 6.98 6.07 13.90
CA LEU A 335 7.12 5.76 15.32
C LEU A 335 8.00 4.52 15.53
N MET A 336 7.77 3.46 14.75
CA MET A 336 8.53 2.22 14.85
C MET A 336 10.01 2.43 14.55
N LEU A 337 10.33 3.18 13.49
CA LEU A 337 11.71 3.45 13.10
C LEU A 337 12.42 4.33 14.12
N ASN A 338 11.72 5.33 14.67
CA ASN A 338 12.26 6.18 15.75
C ASN A 338 12.53 5.38 17.02
N LYS A 339 11.72 4.36 17.35
CA LYS A 339 12.02 3.44 18.45
C LYS A 339 13.19 2.52 18.12
N HIS A 340 13.24 1.99 16.90
CA HIS A 340 14.27 1.05 16.45
C HIS A 340 15.68 1.66 16.50
N TYR A 341 15.81 2.91 16.06
CA TYR A 341 17.05 3.71 16.05
C TYR A 341 17.25 4.56 17.31
N ASN A 342 16.43 4.38 18.34
CA ASN A 342 16.52 5.11 19.60
C ASN A 342 16.50 6.65 19.44
N CYS A 343 15.75 7.13 18.44
CA CYS A 343 15.64 8.55 18.13
C CYS A 343 14.79 9.32 19.15
N LEU A 344 13.83 8.66 19.81
CA LEU A 344 12.93 9.31 20.77
C LEU A 344 13.70 9.91 21.97
N ASP A 345 14.81 9.30 22.34
CA ASP A 345 15.68 9.71 23.44
C ASP A 345 16.33 11.09 23.21
N LYS A 346 16.50 11.51 21.94
CA LYS A 346 17.14 12.79 21.59
C LYS A 346 16.44 14.00 22.19
N CYS A 347 15.13 13.91 22.41
CA CYS A 347 14.34 15.00 22.97
C CYS A 347 14.05 14.85 24.46
N GLU A 348 14.47 13.76 25.12
CA GLU A 348 14.10 13.51 26.52
C GLU A 348 14.58 14.58 27.49
N LYS A 349 15.79 15.10 27.25
CA LYS A 349 16.43 16.11 28.09
C LYS A 349 16.35 17.53 27.51
N ASP A 350 15.67 17.74 26.37
CA ASP A 350 15.52 19.07 25.78
C ASP A 350 14.42 19.85 26.52
N PRO A 351 14.71 21.02 27.13
CA PRO A 351 13.71 21.82 27.82
C PRO A 351 12.61 22.37 26.91
N ARG A 352 12.84 22.39 25.59
CA ARG A 352 11.86 22.83 24.57
C ARG A 352 10.99 21.67 24.08
N ARG A 353 11.12 20.46 24.64
CA ARG A 353 10.36 19.27 24.24
C ARG A 353 8.85 19.57 24.18
N ALA A 354 8.29 19.42 23.00
CA ALA A 354 6.86 19.62 22.77
C ALA A 354 6.03 18.56 23.50
N ARG A 355 4.87 18.99 24.02
CA ARG A 355 3.82 18.09 24.51
C ARG A 355 2.88 17.81 23.35
N CYS A 356 3.03 16.64 22.75
CA CYS A 356 2.27 16.26 21.57
C CYS A 356 0.86 15.80 21.96
N GLU A 357 -0.13 16.35 21.28
CA GLU A 357 -1.51 15.88 21.32
C GLU A 357 -1.72 14.75 20.29
N MET A 358 -2.91 14.12 20.33
CA MET A 358 -3.30 13.05 19.40
C MET A 358 -2.31 11.88 19.34
N ASP A 359 -1.62 11.60 20.46
CA ASP A 359 -0.58 10.59 20.57
C ASP A 359 0.57 10.76 19.54
N GLY A 360 0.84 11.99 19.12
CA GLY A 360 2.07 12.37 18.42
C GLY A 360 3.31 12.19 19.30
N PHE A 361 4.50 12.35 18.72
CA PHE A 361 5.76 12.29 19.48
C PHE A 361 6.73 13.40 19.05
N PRO A 362 7.64 13.88 19.93
CA PRO A 362 8.58 14.95 19.59
C PRO A 362 9.46 14.58 18.40
N ASN A 363 9.66 15.53 17.49
CA ASN A 363 10.54 15.33 16.33
C ASN A 363 12.01 15.33 16.81
N PRO A 364 12.78 14.26 16.57
CA PRO A 364 14.16 14.16 17.05
C PRO A 364 15.13 15.17 16.41
N ARG A 365 14.72 15.84 15.33
CA ARG A 365 15.48 16.92 14.68
C ARG A 365 15.06 18.31 15.17
N ASN A 366 13.87 18.42 15.75
CA ASN A 366 13.36 19.66 16.30
C ASN A 366 12.41 19.37 17.47
N CYS A 367 12.96 19.30 18.68
CA CYS A 367 12.21 18.87 19.86
C CYS A 367 11.03 19.78 20.23
N SER A 368 10.96 21.01 19.71
CA SER A 368 9.81 21.91 19.92
C SER A 368 8.64 21.67 18.96
N GLN A 369 8.76 20.70 18.07
CA GLN A 369 7.71 20.28 17.15
C GLN A 369 7.44 18.80 17.30
N CYS A 370 6.19 18.41 17.08
CA CYS A 370 5.75 17.03 17.06
C CYS A 370 5.71 16.46 15.65
N ILE A 371 5.96 15.17 15.55
CA ILE A 371 5.54 14.33 14.43
C ILE A 371 4.11 13.91 14.74
N CYS A 372 3.21 14.16 13.81
CA CYS A 372 1.77 14.05 14.01
C CYS A 372 1.17 12.92 13.18
N PRO A 373 0.11 12.25 13.66
CA PRO A 373 -0.67 11.36 12.84
C PRO A 373 -1.20 12.03 11.57
N GLY A 374 -1.40 11.24 10.51
CA GLY A 374 -1.97 11.73 9.25
C GLY A 374 -3.29 12.48 9.49
N GLY A 375 -3.42 13.65 8.86
CA GLY A 375 -4.55 14.56 9.06
C GLY A 375 -4.43 15.49 10.26
N TYR A 376 -3.34 15.45 11.03
CA TYR A 376 -3.04 16.36 12.14
C TYR A 376 -1.69 17.07 11.93
N GLY A 377 -1.56 18.29 12.46
CA GLY A 377 -0.40 19.14 12.26
C GLY A 377 -0.28 20.25 13.30
N GLY A 378 0.56 21.24 13.01
CA GLY A 378 1.00 22.23 13.98
C GLY A 378 2.07 21.69 14.94
N ALA A 379 2.67 22.58 15.74
CA ALA A 379 3.79 22.22 16.61
C ALA A 379 3.47 21.12 17.64
N THR A 380 2.20 20.99 18.04
CA THR A 380 1.73 20.01 19.04
C THR A 380 0.69 19.03 18.51
N CYS A 381 0.48 18.92 17.19
CA CYS A 381 -0.54 18.06 16.58
C CYS A 381 -2.00 18.45 16.86
N ASN A 382 -2.24 19.70 17.25
CA ASN A 382 -3.57 20.22 17.60
C ASN A 382 -4.24 21.06 16.51
N LYS A 383 -3.61 21.17 15.34
CA LYS A 383 -4.13 21.89 14.18
C LYS A 383 -4.35 20.96 13.01
N ARG A 384 -5.22 21.36 12.10
CA ARG A 384 -5.28 20.80 10.75
C ARG A 384 -3.92 21.06 10.08
N PRO A 385 -3.37 20.12 9.30
CA PRO A 385 -2.18 20.37 8.50
C PRO A 385 -2.32 21.63 7.64
N ASP A 386 -1.21 22.34 7.43
CA ASP A 386 -1.16 23.52 6.57
C ASP A 386 -1.44 23.13 5.10
N GLY A 387 -1.78 24.13 4.27
CA GLY A 387 -2.16 23.93 2.87
C GLY A 387 -3.68 23.93 2.65
N CYS A 388 -4.14 23.38 1.52
CA CYS A 388 -5.54 23.37 1.14
C CYS A 388 -6.42 22.50 2.05
N GLY A 389 -7.72 22.75 2.00
CA GLY A 389 -8.74 22.18 2.88
C GLY A 389 -9.14 23.11 4.03
N GLN A 390 -10.06 22.67 4.88
CA GLN A 390 -10.68 23.52 5.90
C GLN A 390 -11.26 22.73 7.08
N VAL A 391 -11.54 23.44 8.18
CA VAL A 391 -12.33 22.89 9.30
C VAL A 391 -13.81 23.15 9.02
N LEU A 392 -14.64 22.11 9.13
CA LEU A 392 -16.05 22.08 8.84
C LEU A 392 -16.82 21.67 10.10
N ASN A 393 -17.86 22.43 10.44
CA ASN A 393 -18.74 22.07 11.54
C ASN A 393 -19.95 21.32 11.01
N ALA A 394 -20.10 20.07 11.43
CA ALA A 394 -21.24 19.24 11.11
C ALA A 394 -22.50 19.72 11.85
N THR A 395 -23.63 19.63 11.16
CA THR A 395 -24.98 19.80 11.72
C THR A 395 -25.71 18.46 11.74
N LYS A 396 -26.97 18.44 12.19
CA LYS A 396 -27.82 17.23 12.12
C LYS A 396 -28.29 16.95 10.70
N ASP A 397 -28.29 17.96 9.84
CA ASP A 397 -28.66 17.87 8.43
C ASP A 397 -27.42 17.55 7.59
N TYR A 398 -27.62 16.87 6.46
CA TYR A 398 -26.51 16.56 5.55
C TYR A 398 -25.95 17.84 4.92
N GLN A 399 -24.63 17.92 4.89
CA GLN A 399 -23.83 18.95 4.24
C GLN A 399 -22.84 18.29 3.28
N ASP A 400 -22.45 19.03 2.24
CA ASP A 400 -21.46 18.55 1.27
C ASP A 400 -20.07 19.14 1.57
N LEU A 401 -19.06 18.28 1.58
CA LEU A 401 -17.65 18.62 1.38
C LEU A 401 -17.34 18.34 -0.09
N ARG A 402 -16.82 19.35 -0.80
CA ARG A 402 -16.37 19.21 -2.18
C ARG A 402 -14.88 19.50 -2.23
N SER A 403 -14.11 18.55 -2.75
CA SER A 403 -12.66 18.65 -2.93
C SER A 403 -12.34 18.38 -4.39
N THR A 404 -11.66 19.31 -5.04
CA THR A 404 -11.08 19.11 -6.37
C THR A 404 -9.57 19.29 -6.21
N ILE A 405 -8.81 18.25 -6.57
CA ILE A 405 -7.34 18.20 -6.49
C ILE A 405 -6.79 17.86 -7.87
N GLY A 406 -5.61 18.39 -8.19
CA GLY A 406 -5.00 18.25 -9.51
C GLY A 406 -5.73 19.08 -10.57
N HIS A 407 -5.23 18.97 -11.81
CA HIS A 407 -5.78 19.69 -12.96
C HIS A 407 -6.02 18.77 -14.15
N PRO A 408 -6.97 19.07 -15.06
CA PRO A 408 -7.33 18.16 -16.16
C PRO A 408 -6.16 17.85 -17.10
N ASP A 409 -5.24 18.80 -17.24
CA ASP A 409 -4.08 18.72 -18.12
C ASP A 409 -2.82 18.19 -17.40
N MET A 410 -2.93 17.87 -16.11
CA MET A 410 -1.83 17.37 -15.29
C MET A 410 -1.49 15.93 -15.68
N GLN A 411 -0.23 15.69 -16.04
CA GLN A 411 0.32 14.34 -16.14
C GLN A 411 0.70 13.81 -14.75
N GLU A 412 0.97 12.51 -14.65
CA GLU A 412 1.47 11.92 -13.40
C GLU A 412 2.68 12.71 -12.87
N GLN A 413 2.63 13.09 -11.60
CA GLN A 413 3.71 13.80 -10.91
C GLN A 413 4.43 12.87 -9.93
N GLU A 414 5.68 13.18 -9.58
CA GLU A 414 6.38 12.46 -8.51
C GLU A 414 5.75 12.71 -7.13
N ASP A 415 5.31 13.95 -6.87
CA ASP A 415 4.74 14.36 -5.59
C ASP A 415 3.20 14.33 -5.63
N PHE A 416 2.58 14.07 -4.48
CA PHE A 416 1.13 14.21 -4.32
C PHE A 416 0.77 15.64 -3.95
N GLU A 417 -0.29 16.15 -4.56
CA GLU A 417 -1.08 17.22 -3.98
C GLU A 417 -2.02 16.62 -2.92
N ILE A 418 -2.05 17.22 -1.73
CA ILE A 418 -2.82 16.71 -0.59
C ILE A 418 -3.60 17.87 0.06
N CYS A 419 -4.92 17.71 0.18
CA CYS A 419 -5.75 18.61 0.98
C CYS A 419 -6.26 17.91 2.24
N ASN A 420 -6.21 18.63 3.36
CA ASN A 420 -6.61 18.10 4.66
C ASN A 420 -7.84 18.86 5.15
N TYR A 421 -8.92 18.14 5.48
CA TYR A 421 -10.13 18.72 6.06
C TYR A 421 -10.39 18.09 7.42
N TRP A 422 -10.99 18.85 8.33
CA TRP A 422 -11.55 18.32 9.57
C TRP A 422 -13.06 18.51 9.55
N ILE A 423 -13.82 17.45 9.74
CA ILE A 423 -15.23 17.54 10.08
C ILE A 423 -15.33 17.41 11.59
N GLU A 424 -15.91 18.41 12.25
CA GLU A 424 -16.06 18.48 13.70
C GLU A 424 -17.53 18.51 14.09
N SER A 425 -17.83 17.95 15.26
CA SER A 425 -19.16 17.90 15.83
C SER A 425 -19.09 18.08 17.34
N PRO A 426 -20.22 18.39 18.01
CA PRO A 426 -20.24 18.54 19.47
C PRO A 426 -19.68 17.31 20.21
N PRO A 427 -19.07 17.47 21.39
CA PRO A 427 -18.62 16.34 22.19
C PRO A 427 -19.76 15.33 22.46
N GLY A 428 -19.45 14.04 22.36
CA GLY A 428 -20.43 12.96 22.58
C GLY A 428 -21.29 12.61 21.35
N THR A 429 -21.13 13.29 20.22
CA THR A 429 -21.78 12.91 18.94
C THR A 429 -20.85 12.07 18.06
N GLN A 430 -21.44 11.40 17.07
CA GLN A 430 -20.71 10.69 16.01
C GLN A 430 -20.97 11.39 14.68
N ILE A 431 -19.97 11.43 13.81
CA ILE A 431 -20.03 12.00 12.48
C ILE A 431 -20.30 10.85 11.50
N GLU A 432 -21.39 10.96 10.78
CA GLU A 432 -21.69 10.12 9.64
C GLU A 432 -21.08 10.75 8.39
N VAL A 433 -20.36 9.94 7.61
CA VAL A 433 -19.69 10.35 6.39
C VAL A 433 -20.10 9.39 5.27
N ARG A 434 -20.55 9.91 4.14
CA ARG A 434 -20.92 9.12 2.96
C ARG A 434 -20.24 9.65 1.72
N ILE A 435 -19.67 8.75 0.92
CA ILE A 435 -19.06 9.10 -0.37
C ILE A 435 -20.18 9.28 -1.40
N ASP A 436 -20.29 10.48 -1.96
CA ASP A 436 -21.29 10.83 -2.98
C ASP A 436 -20.69 10.81 -4.39
N LYS A 437 -19.43 11.27 -4.53
CA LYS A 437 -18.68 11.21 -5.78
C LYS A 437 -17.21 10.98 -5.50
N ILE A 438 -16.59 10.17 -6.36
CA ILE A 438 -15.15 10.10 -6.52
C ILE A 438 -14.84 9.98 -8.02
N SER A 439 -14.14 10.95 -8.58
CA SER A 439 -13.66 10.92 -9.96
C SER A 439 -12.15 10.70 -10.00
N GLY A 440 -11.74 9.81 -10.88
CA GLY A 440 -10.36 9.43 -11.13
C GLY A 440 -10.38 8.21 -12.04
N SER A 441 -9.24 7.88 -12.64
CA SER A 441 -9.18 6.85 -13.68
C SER A 441 -8.26 5.69 -13.33
N TRP A 442 -7.36 5.88 -12.36
CA TRP A 442 -6.30 4.94 -12.04
C TRP A 442 -6.53 4.21 -10.71
N THR A 443 -7.58 3.41 -10.66
CA THR A 443 -7.91 2.56 -9.51
C THR A 443 -6.98 1.34 -9.47
N VAL A 444 -6.12 1.31 -8.45
CA VAL A 444 -5.18 0.22 -8.14
C VAL A 444 -5.15 -0.01 -6.63
N ASP A 445 -4.65 -1.18 -6.19
CA ASP A 445 -4.49 -1.49 -4.77
C ASP A 445 -3.69 -0.38 -4.07
N GLY A 446 -4.14 0.02 -2.88
CA GLY A 446 -3.46 1.01 -2.05
C GLY A 446 -3.75 2.46 -2.41
N CYS A 447 -4.58 2.70 -3.43
CA CYS A 447 -4.91 4.02 -3.95
C CYS A 447 -3.64 4.81 -4.31
N ARG A 448 -2.77 4.23 -5.15
CA ARG A 448 -1.41 4.75 -5.41
C ARG A 448 -1.33 6.04 -6.23
N TYR A 449 -2.43 6.46 -6.86
CA TYR A 449 -2.45 7.61 -7.76
C TYR A 449 -3.35 8.74 -7.25
N PHE A 450 -4.51 8.40 -6.72
CA PHE A 450 -5.46 9.33 -6.14
C PHE A 450 -6.33 8.63 -5.12
N GLY A 451 -7.01 9.40 -4.28
CA GLY A 451 -8.04 8.87 -3.42
C GLY A 451 -8.41 9.82 -2.29
N VAL A 452 -9.23 9.28 -1.39
CA VAL A 452 -9.53 9.89 -0.09
C VAL A 452 -9.24 8.90 1.02
N GLU A 453 -8.54 9.38 2.06
CA GLU A 453 -8.43 8.71 3.34
C GLU A 453 -9.41 9.35 4.34
N ILE A 454 -10.23 8.53 4.98
CA ILE A 454 -11.25 8.94 5.95
C ILE A 454 -10.97 8.28 7.30
N LYS A 455 -10.72 9.08 8.34
CA LYS A 455 -10.30 8.60 9.67
C LYS A 455 -11.46 8.60 10.67
N THR A 456 -12.36 7.64 10.55
CA THR A 456 -13.52 7.47 11.47
C THR A 456 -13.23 6.58 12.69
N GLN A 457 -12.10 5.88 12.71
CA GLN A 457 -11.70 4.98 13.79
C GLN A 457 -11.33 5.71 15.08
N LYS A 458 -11.36 5.03 16.22
CA LYS A 458 -10.96 5.58 17.52
C LYS A 458 -9.46 5.90 17.57
N ASP A 459 -8.65 5.02 17.03
CA ASP A 459 -7.20 5.18 16.96
C ASP A 459 -6.82 6.12 15.81
N GLN A 460 -6.59 7.38 16.14
CA GLN A 460 -6.26 8.40 15.15
C GLN A 460 -4.80 8.33 14.67
N LYS A 461 -3.94 7.50 15.29
CA LYS A 461 -2.57 7.27 14.80
C LYS A 461 -2.53 6.42 13.53
N ALA A 462 -3.36 5.37 13.49
CA ALA A 462 -3.42 4.44 12.37
C ALA A 462 -3.93 5.10 11.08
N THR A 463 -3.48 4.61 9.92
CA THR A 463 -4.01 5.02 8.63
C THR A 463 -5.54 4.83 8.58
N GLY A 464 -6.25 5.79 7.99
CA GLY A 464 -7.70 5.73 7.78
C GLY A 464 -8.10 4.77 6.65
N TYR A 465 -9.42 4.66 6.46
CA TYR A 465 -9.95 3.90 5.32
C TYR A 465 -9.71 4.68 4.03
N ARG A 466 -9.19 4.02 3.00
CA ARG A 466 -8.96 4.62 1.68
C ARG A 466 -9.96 4.16 0.63
N PHE A 467 -10.33 5.09 -0.22
CA PHE A 467 -11.25 4.89 -1.34
C PHE A 467 -10.73 5.63 -2.56
N CYS A 468 -10.75 4.95 -3.71
CA CYS A 468 -10.22 5.43 -4.99
C CYS A 468 -10.92 4.79 -6.19
N ALA A 469 -12.12 4.25 -5.99
CA ALA A 469 -12.92 3.62 -7.04
C ALA A 469 -14.28 4.29 -7.16
N LYS A 470 -14.83 4.40 -8.38
CA LYS A 470 -16.19 4.92 -8.59
C LYS A 470 -17.25 4.06 -7.88
N GLU A 471 -16.94 2.78 -7.71
CA GLU A 471 -17.72 1.80 -6.98
C GLU A 471 -17.74 2.05 -5.45
N ASP A 472 -16.95 3.00 -4.93
CA ASP A 472 -16.99 3.42 -3.53
C ASP A 472 -18.08 4.46 -3.22
N VAL A 473 -18.82 4.93 -4.24
CA VAL A 473 -20.04 5.73 -4.01
C VAL A 473 -21.01 4.94 -3.14
N ASP A 474 -21.70 5.65 -2.23
CA ASP A 474 -22.59 5.11 -1.19
C ASP A 474 -21.93 4.43 0.00
N VAL A 475 -20.59 4.30 0.03
CA VAL A 475 -19.91 3.87 1.25
C VAL A 475 -20.20 4.86 2.37
N THR A 476 -20.74 4.35 3.47
CA THR A 476 -21.10 5.12 4.66
C THR A 476 -20.26 4.67 5.84
N LEU A 477 -19.68 5.64 6.54
CA LEU A 477 -18.84 5.46 7.71
C LEU A 477 -19.43 6.25 8.88
N LEU A 478 -19.30 5.69 10.07
CA LEU A 478 -19.71 6.34 11.31
C LEU A 478 -18.51 6.46 12.23
N SER A 479 -18.24 7.67 12.69
CA SER A 479 -17.06 7.94 13.50
C SER A 479 -17.18 7.48 14.94
N GLN A 480 -16.04 7.15 15.54
CA GLN A 480 -15.90 6.85 16.97
C GLN A 480 -15.44 8.08 17.79
N THR A 481 -15.21 9.20 17.11
CA THR A 481 -14.75 10.48 17.65
C THR A 481 -15.62 11.60 17.08
N ASN A 482 -15.66 12.75 17.75
CA ASN A 482 -16.39 13.93 17.28
C ASN A 482 -15.58 14.78 16.28
N ARG A 483 -14.42 14.30 15.82
CA ARG A 483 -13.58 14.89 14.77
C ARG A 483 -13.18 13.81 13.78
N VAL A 484 -13.39 14.04 12.49
CA VAL A 484 -12.99 13.15 11.39
C VAL A 484 -12.08 13.91 10.43
N PRO A 485 -10.78 13.57 10.40
CA PRO A 485 -9.91 13.99 9.31
C PRO A 485 -10.33 13.32 7.98
N ILE A 486 -10.43 14.15 6.93
CA ILE A 486 -10.59 13.76 5.53
C ILE A 486 -9.34 14.23 4.80
N ILE A 487 -8.61 13.31 4.19
CA ILE A 487 -7.37 13.60 3.49
C ILE A 487 -7.57 13.20 2.04
N THR A 488 -7.70 14.18 1.16
CA THR A 488 -7.81 13.95 -0.28
C THR A 488 -6.44 14.12 -0.89
N PHE A 489 -6.08 13.25 -1.83
CA PHE A 489 -4.77 13.29 -2.46
C PHE A 489 -4.85 12.87 -3.93
N SER A 490 -3.99 13.46 -4.76
CA SER A 490 -3.79 13.03 -6.14
C SER A 490 -2.38 13.36 -6.60
N ARG A 491 -1.82 12.49 -7.43
CA ARG A 491 -0.63 12.76 -8.25
C ARG A 491 -0.90 12.50 -9.73
N GLU A 492 -2.17 12.32 -10.11
CA GLU A 492 -2.62 12.17 -11.48
C GLU A 492 -3.41 13.41 -11.96
N ALA A 493 -4.16 13.26 -13.05
CA ALA A 493 -5.09 14.29 -13.54
C ALA A 493 -6.14 14.68 -12.46
N GLN A 494 -6.97 15.67 -12.76
CA GLN A 494 -7.97 16.19 -11.81
C GLN A 494 -8.86 15.09 -11.19
N THR A 495 -8.89 15.08 -9.86
CA THR A 495 -9.71 14.22 -9.01
C THR A 495 -10.74 15.08 -8.28
N ASP A 496 -12.03 14.78 -8.44
CA ASP A 496 -13.11 15.39 -7.68
C ASP A 496 -13.70 14.39 -6.69
N ILE A 497 -13.75 14.80 -5.43
CA ILE A 497 -14.32 14.03 -4.33
C ILE A 497 -15.45 14.85 -3.70
N VAL A 498 -16.62 14.24 -3.59
CA VAL A 498 -17.78 14.80 -2.88
C VAL A 498 -18.15 13.85 -1.75
N ILE A 499 -18.19 14.41 -0.55
CA ILE A 499 -18.51 13.68 0.68
C ILE A 499 -19.69 14.37 1.34
N GLN A 500 -20.74 13.61 1.59
CA GLN A 500 -21.85 14.03 2.43
C GLN A 500 -21.52 13.74 3.88
N TYR A 501 -21.77 14.70 4.77
CA TYR A 501 -21.54 14.53 6.20
C TYR A 501 -22.63 15.18 7.05
N ARG A 502 -22.81 14.63 8.26
CA ARG A 502 -23.66 15.15 9.33
C ARG A 502 -23.18 14.56 10.65
N TYR A 503 -23.69 15.05 11.78
CA TYR A 503 -23.56 14.31 13.04
C TYR A 503 -24.88 13.65 13.45
N VAL A 504 -24.75 12.56 14.20
CA VAL A 504 -25.83 11.77 14.78
C VAL A 504 -25.59 11.58 16.28
N THR A 505 -26.66 11.27 17.01
CA THR A 505 -26.66 11.11 18.48
C THR A 505 -27.11 9.72 18.93
N ASP A 506 -27.77 8.97 18.05
CA ASP A 506 -28.34 7.65 18.29
C ASP A 506 -27.43 6.50 17.81
N GLY A 507 -26.26 6.83 17.28
CA GLY A 507 -25.25 5.88 16.82
C GLY A 507 -25.67 5.06 15.59
N LYS A 508 -26.64 5.54 14.82
CA LYS A 508 -27.11 4.90 13.59
C LYS A 508 -26.91 5.83 12.40
N PRO A 509 -26.42 5.33 11.25
CA PRO A 509 -26.47 6.09 10.01
C PRO A 509 -27.91 6.51 9.71
N GLY A 510 -28.09 7.75 9.29
CA GLY A 510 -29.39 8.29 8.89
C GLY A 510 -29.93 7.62 7.62
N PRO A 511 -31.23 7.80 7.30
CA PRO A 511 -31.75 7.41 6.00
C PRO A 511 -30.98 8.15 4.91
N LYS A 512 -30.66 7.42 3.82
CA LYS A 512 -30.00 7.98 2.64
C LYS A 512 -30.76 9.24 2.22
N PRO A 513 -30.12 10.43 2.22
CA PRO A 513 -30.78 11.66 1.81
C PRO A 513 -31.35 11.42 0.42
N THR A 514 -32.65 11.70 0.25
CA THR A 514 -33.31 11.58 -1.04
C THR A 514 -32.48 12.43 -1.98
N THR A 515 -31.81 11.78 -2.94
CA THR A 515 -31.05 12.49 -3.97
C THR A 515 -32.03 13.48 -4.56
N THR A 516 -31.87 14.76 -4.22
CA THR A 516 -32.40 15.81 -5.06
C THR A 516 -31.52 15.68 -6.28
N THR A 517 -31.90 14.78 -7.19
CA THR A 517 -31.48 14.89 -8.58
C THR A 517 -31.87 16.31 -8.91
N THR A 518 -30.90 17.22 -8.93
CA THR A 518 -30.98 18.41 -9.76
C THR A 518 -31.51 17.86 -11.07
N PRO A 519 -32.72 18.26 -11.51
CA PRO A 519 -33.28 17.71 -12.73
C PRO A 519 -32.18 17.83 -13.78
N ARG A 520 -31.79 16.69 -14.35
CA ARG A 520 -30.86 16.68 -15.48
C ARG A 520 -31.41 17.75 -16.44
N PRO A 521 -30.62 18.75 -16.87
CA PRO A 521 -31.17 19.86 -17.62
C PRO A 521 -32.01 19.28 -18.77
N SER A 522 -33.31 19.56 -18.77
CA SER A 522 -34.17 19.08 -19.84
C SER A 522 -33.83 19.90 -21.07
N LEU A 523 -33.41 19.24 -22.14
CA LEU A 523 -33.17 19.93 -23.40
C LEU A 523 -34.44 20.67 -23.84
N PRO A 524 -34.33 21.85 -24.48
CA PRO A 524 -35.47 22.52 -25.10
C PRO A 524 -36.20 21.60 -26.09
N PRO A 525 -37.49 21.85 -26.36
CA PRO A 525 -38.23 21.12 -27.38
C PRO A 525 -37.49 21.14 -28.73
N GLY A 526 -37.27 19.95 -29.32
CA GLY A 526 -36.59 19.79 -30.61
C GLY A 526 -35.18 19.19 -30.54
N TYR A 527 -34.63 18.93 -29.35
CA TYR A 527 -33.31 18.32 -29.16
C TYR A 527 -33.45 16.92 -28.56
N ARG A 528 -32.60 15.98 -29.00
CA ARG A 528 -32.54 14.62 -28.45
C ARG A 528 -31.31 14.48 -27.56
N CYS A 529 -31.44 13.73 -26.46
CA CYS A 529 -30.33 13.48 -25.56
C CYS A 529 -29.42 12.35 -26.08
N GLU A 530 -28.86 12.55 -27.26
CA GLU A 530 -28.05 11.57 -27.96
C GLU A 530 -26.91 12.30 -28.68
N ASP A 531 -25.68 11.86 -28.42
CA ASP A 531 -24.50 12.42 -29.09
C ASP A 531 -24.44 11.95 -30.54
N ASN A 532 -24.06 12.85 -31.45
CA ASN A 532 -23.82 12.49 -32.84
C ASN A 532 -22.54 11.63 -32.95
N LEU A 533 -22.42 10.83 -34.01
CA LEU A 533 -21.24 10.02 -34.31
C LEU A 533 -19.94 10.86 -34.45
N THR A 534 -20.08 12.14 -34.77
CA THR A 534 -18.95 13.10 -34.84
C THR A 534 -18.64 13.76 -33.50
N CYS A 535 -19.30 13.37 -32.42
CA CYS A 535 -19.11 13.96 -31.10
C CYS A 535 -17.73 13.61 -30.53
N THR A 536 -16.99 14.64 -30.11
CA THR A 536 -15.67 14.51 -29.50
C THR A 536 -15.55 15.47 -28.31
N LYS A 537 -14.65 15.17 -27.37
CA LYS A 537 -14.42 16.02 -26.18
C LYS A 537 -14.09 17.49 -26.54
N PHE A 538 -13.47 17.73 -27.69
CA PHE A 538 -13.14 19.08 -28.18
C PHE A 538 -14.36 19.95 -28.47
N ILE A 539 -15.51 19.36 -28.82
CA ILE A 539 -16.73 20.11 -29.12
C ILE A 539 -17.25 20.83 -27.88
N CYS A 540 -17.15 20.19 -26.70
CA CYS A 540 -17.62 20.77 -25.45
C CYS A 540 -16.78 21.98 -25.01
N SER A 541 -15.46 21.91 -25.19
CA SER A 541 -14.52 22.96 -24.80
C SER A 541 -14.30 24.05 -25.86
N SER A 542 -14.76 23.86 -27.10
CA SER A 542 -14.56 24.84 -28.18
C SER A 542 -15.33 26.15 -27.93
N SER A 543 -14.61 27.28 -27.90
CA SER A 543 -15.19 28.62 -27.85
C SER A 543 -15.76 29.09 -29.19
N ALA A 544 -15.41 28.41 -30.29
CA ALA A 544 -15.90 28.72 -31.63
C ALA A 544 -17.30 28.16 -31.92
N LEU A 545 -17.81 27.26 -31.07
CA LEU A 545 -19.13 26.65 -31.22
C LEU A 545 -20.13 27.29 -30.24
N THR A 546 -21.32 27.60 -30.75
CA THR A 546 -22.41 28.10 -29.92
C THR A 546 -22.97 26.98 -29.03
N VAL A 547 -23.62 27.35 -27.92
CA VAL A 547 -24.30 26.40 -27.02
C VAL A 547 -25.30 25.54 -27.81
N ASP A 548 -26.01 26.14 -28.77
CA ASP A 548 -26.96 25.43 -29.65
C ASP A 548 -26.29 24.31 -30.48
N MET A 549 -25.15 24.62 -31.07
CA MET A 549 -24.36 23.66 -31.84
C MET A 549 -23.86 22.52 -30.94
N LYS A 550 -23.40 22.85 -29.73
CA LYS A 550 -22.96 21.85 -28.76
C LYS A 550 -24.11 20.96 -28.29
N MET A 551 -25.30 21.51 -28.07
CA MET A 551 -26.51 20.76 -27.72
C MET A 551 -27.04 19.88 -28.86
N LYS A 552 -26.79 20.21 -30.12
CA LYS A 552 -27.13 19.34 -31.27
C LYS A 552 -26.12 18.23 -31.52
N MET A 553 -24.83 18.51 -31.28
CA MET A 553 -23.74 17.59 -31.62
C MET A 553 -23.37 16.66 -30.47
N CYS A 554 -23.31 17.19 -29.25
CA CYS A 554 -22.79 16.51 -28.07
C CYS A 554 -23.60 16.79 -26.78
N PRO A 555 -24.95 16.68 -26.79
CA PRO A 555 -25.76 17.04 -25.63
C PRO A 555 -25.44 16.20 -24.38
N LYS A 556 -25.09 14.91 -24.54
CA LYS A 556 -24.79 14.00 -23.43
C LYS A 556 -23.32 14.11 -23.01
N MET A 557 -22.40 14.20 -23.96
CA MET A 557 -20.97 14.36 -23.66
C MET A 557 -20.64 15.71 -23.02
N CYS A 558 -21.35 16.78 -23.39
CA CYS A 558 -21.15 18.11 -22.83
C CYS A 558 -22.02 18.39 -21.59
N GLY A 559 -22.83 17.43 -21.13
CA GLY A 559 -23.63 17.54 -19.91
C GLY A 559 -24.84 18.48 -20.01
N TYR A 560 -25.36 18.74 -21.21
CA TYR A 560 -26.62 19.46 -21.42
C TYR A 560 -27.85 18.61 -21.17
N CYS A 561 -27.64 17.30 -21.14
CA CYS A 561 -28.53 16.27 -20.67
C CYS A 561 -27.67 15.03 -20.38
#